data_AF-A0A966HDQ5-F1
#
_entry.id   AF-A0A966HDQ5-F1
#
_cell.length_a   1.000
_cell.length_b   1.000
_cell.length_c   1.000
_cell.angle_alpha   90.00
_cell.angle_beta   90.00
_cell.angle_gamma   90.00
#
_symmetry.space_group_name_H-M   'P 1'
#
loop_
_entity.id
_entity.type
_entity.pdbx_description
1 polymer ?
#
loop_
_entity_poly.entity_id
_entity_poly.type
_entity_poly.pdbx_seq_one_letter_code
_entity_poly.pdbx_strand_id
1 'polypeptide(L)'
;MDSLKVIAAIAYLGILFFVPMITHPKSEFAMFHANQGLLLLLAGIIVSVVGSVIPVLGWFVIAPIGGIFILVLFILGLINALQGKMKRLPLIGSFDLIKVEGK
;
A
#
# COMPACT_ATOMS: atom_id res chain seq x y z
N MET A 1 -15.99 -7.08 13.43
CA MET A 1 -14.79 -6.36 12.93
C MET A 1 -15.16 -4.90 12.85
N ASP A 2 -14.39 -3.99 13.44
CA ASP A 2 -14.65 -2.56 13.39
C ASP A 2 -14.64 -2.08 11.91
N SER A 3 -15.69 -1.37 11.48
CA SER A 3 -15.88 -0.88 10.11
C SER A 3 -14.66 -0.10 9.62
N LEU A 4 -14.02 0.67 10.51
CA LEU A 4 -12.85 1.48 10.20
C LEU A 4 -11.63 0.63 9.80
N LYS A 5 -11.44 -0.54 10.44
CA LYS A 5 -10.35 -1.47 10.12
C LYS A 5 -10.52 -2.11 8.75
N VAL A 6 -11.76 -2.40 8.36
CA VAL A 6 -12.09 -2.92 7.03
C VAL A 6 -11.78 -1.88 5.97
N ILE A 7 -12.19 -0.64 6.21
CA ILE A 7 -11.93 0.47 5.29
C ILE A 7 -10.42 0.72 5.13
N ALA A 8 -9.67 0.70 6.22
CA ALA A 8 -8.21 0.77 6.17
C ALA A 8 -7.56 -0.38 5.40
N ALA A 9 -8.08 -1.62 5.54
CA ALA A 9 -7.58 -2.77 4.80
C ALA A 9 -7.87 -2.67 3.29
N ILE A 10 -9.04 -2.14 2.91
CA ILE A 10 -9.40 -1.88 1.50
C ILE A 10 -8.37 -0.99 0.81
N ALA A 11 -7.69 -0.09 1.54
CA ALA A 11 -6.67 0.79 0.98
C ALA A 11 -5.52 0.05 0.27
N TYR A 12 -5.26 -1.20 0.63
CA TYR A 12 -4.20 -2.02 0.03
C TYR A 12 -4.63 -2.71 -1.27
N LEU A 13 -5.91 -2.66 -1.64
CA LEU A 13 -6.44 -3.24 -2.89
C LEU A 13 -6.19 -2.30 -4.08
N GLY A 14 -4.91 -2.03 -4.34
CA GLY A 14 -4.44 -1.25 -5.48
C GLY A 14 -5.03 0.15 -5.49
N ILE A 15 -5.85 0.44 -6.52
CA ILE A 15 -6.43 1.77 -6.72
C ILE A 15 -7.34 2.20 -5.56
N LEU A 16 -7.85 1.27 -4.76
CA LEU A 16 -8.78 1.58 -3.66
C LEU A 16 -8.14 2.29 -2.46
N PHE A 17 -6.86 2.66 -2.53
CA PHE A 17 -6.18 3.50 -1.52
C PHE A 17 -6.93 4.82 -1.23
N PHE A 18 -7.73 5.34 -2.15
CA PHE A 18 -8.50 6.58 -1.96
C PHE A 18 -9.80 6.38 -1.15
N VAL A 19 -10.29 5.15 -0.96
CA VAL A 19 -11.55 4.89 -0.25
C VAL A 19 -11.54 5.42 1.20
N PRO A 20 -10.49 5.20 2.01
CA PRO A 20 -10.40 5.79 3.34
C PRO A 20 -10.34 7.33 3.31
N MET A 21 -9.77 7.93 2.25
CA MET A 21 -9.70 9.40 2.12
C MET A 21 -11.07 10.02 1.96
N ILE A 22 -11.97 9.39 1.19
CA ILE A 22 -13.31 9.91 0.94
C ILE A 22 -14.22 9.64 2.13
N THR A 23 -14.12 8.44 2.72
CA THR A 23 -15.07 7.99 3.74
C THR A 23 -14.67 8.43 5.16
N HIS A 24 -13.37 8.54 5.44
CA HIS A 24 -12.83 8.83 6.77
C HIS A 24 -11.64 9.83 6.73
N PRO A 25 -11.76 10.99 6.05
CA PRO A 25 -10.64 11.94 5.85
C PRO A 25 -10.02 12.48 7.16
N LYS A 26 -10.80 12.49 8.24
CA LYS A 26 -10.36 12.99 9.56
C LYS A 26 -9.73 11.91 10.44
N SER A 27 -9.74 10.65 10.02
CA SER A 27 -9.17 9.55 10.81
C SER A 27 -7.69 9.39 10.49
N GLU A 28 -6.83 9.66 11.46
CA GLU A 28 -5.38 9.44 11.31
C GLU A 28 -5.06 7.99 10.91
N PHE A 29 -5.76 7.02 11.50
CA PHE A 29 -5.60 5.60 11.18
C PHE A 29 -6.00 5.27 9.73
N ALA A 30 -7.16 5.74 9.28
CA ALA A 30 -7.64 5.50 7.92
C ALA A 30 -6.71 6.16 6.89
N MET A 31 -6.30 7.40 7.15
CA MET A 31 -5.40 8.16 6.28
C MET A 31 -3.98 7.58 6.26
N PHE A 32 -3.50 7.04 7.39
CA PHE A 32 -2.24 6.32 7.44
C PHE A 32 -2.25 5.12 6.49
N HIS A 33 -3.29 4.28 6.54
CA HIS A 33 -3.40 3.11 5.66
C HIS A 33 -3.70 3.48 4.21
N ALA A 34 -4.41 4.59 3.94
CA ALA A 34 -4.52 5.16 2.60
C ALA A 34 -3.14 5.50 2.02
N ASN A 35 -2.28 6.15 2.81
CA ASN A 35 -0.92 6.51 2.37
C ASN A 35 -0.05 5.27 2.12
N GLN A 36 -0.09 4.28 3.02
CA GLN A 36 0.65 3.03 2.81
C GLN A 36 0.13 2.22 1.61
N GLY A 37 -1.19 2.23 1.38
CA GLY A 37 -1.82 1.62 0.20
C GLY A 37 -1.37 2.28 -1.11
N LEU A 38 -1.31 3.62 -1.13
CA LEU A 38 -0.77 4.38 -2.27
C LEU A 38 0.70 4.03 -2.55
N LEU A 39 1.54 4.00 -1.52
CA LEU A 39 2.95 3.63 -1.67
C LEU A 39 3.12 2.21 -2.22
N LEU A 40 2.30 1.27 -1.75
CA LEU A 40 2.30 -0.10 -2.27
C LEU A 40 1.88 -0.16 -3.74
N LEU A 41 0.84 0.59 -4.13
CA LEU A 41 0.40 0.70 -5.52
C LEU A 41 1.52 1.26 -6.41
N LEU A 42 2.16 2.35 -5.99
CA LEU A 42 3.27 2.96 -6.73
C LEU A 42 4.46 2.00 -6.87
N ALA A 43 4.82 1.31 -5.78
CA ALA A 43 5.88 0.30 -5.82
C ALA A 43 5.55 -0.85 -6.80
N GLY A 44 4.30 -1.31 -6.82
CA GLY A 44 3.82 -2.33 -7.76
C GLY A 44 3.88 -1.88 -9.22
N ILE A 45 3.54 -0.62 -9.49
CA ILE A 45 3.66 -0.02 -10.83
C ILE A 45 5.12 0.03 -11.26
N ILE A 46 6.03 0.47 -10.39
CA ILE A 46 7.48 0.52 -10.68
C ILE A 46 8.00 -0.88 -11.02
N VAL A 47 7.69 -1.89 -10.19
CA VAL A 47 8.11 -3.28 -10.46
C VAL A 47 7.59 -3.77 -11.81
N SER A 48 6.32 -3.50 -12.13
CA SER A 48 5.69 -3.95 -13.38
C SER A 48 6.30 -3.27 -14.61
N VAL A 49 6.55 -1.96 -14.54
CA VAL A 49 7.17 -1.19 -15.62
C VAL A 49 8.62 -1.62 -15.84
N VAL A 50 9.43 -1.65 -14.77
CA VAL A 50 10.84 -2.06 -14.87
C VAL A 50 10.96 -3.52 -15.33
N GLY A 51 10.11 -4.39 -14.79
CA GLY A 51 10.06 -5.80 -15.16
C GLY A 51 9.69 -6.04 -16.62
N SER A 52 8.83 -5.21 -17.21
CA SER A 52 8.42 -5.37 -18.62
C SER A 52 9.42 -4.77 -19.62
N VAL A 53 10.09 -3.67 -19.26
CA VAL A 53 11.01 -2.93 -20.16
C VAL A 53 12.36 -3.63 -20.33
N ILE A 54 12.87 -4.30 -19.29
CA ILE A 54 14.20 -4.94 -19.34
C ILE A 54 14.06 -6.40 -19.82
N PRO A 55 14.53 -6.77 -21.02
CA PRO A 55 14.43 -8.14 -21.51
C PRO A 55 15.24 -9.11 -20.65
N VAL A 56 14.81 -10.37 -20.59
CA VAL A 56 15.44 -11.47 -19.84
C VAL A 56 15.51 -11.22 -18.33
N LEU A 57 16.32 -10.26 -17.85
CA LEU A 57 16.42 -9.92 -16.42
C LEU A 57 15.10 -9.37 -15.87
N GLY A 58 14.44 -8.47 -16.59
CA GLY A 58 13.15 -7.92 -16.16
C GLY A 58 12.10 -9.02 -16.03
N TRP A 59 12.03 -9.92 -17.01
CA TRP A 59 11.01 -10.98 -17.06
C TRP A 59 11.26 -12.10 -16.06
N PHE A 60 12.49 -12.59 -15.94
CA PHE A 60 12.81 -13.79 -15.17
C PHE A 60 13.36 -13.50 -13.77
N VAL A 61 13.74 -12.26 -13.47
CA VAL A 61 14.29 -11.88 -12.16
C VAL A 61 13.45 -10.78 -11.51
N ILE A 62 13.34 -9.61 -12.15
CA ILE A 62 12.72 -8.43 -11.53
C ILE A 62 11.21 -8.63 -11.32
N ALA A 63 10.49 -9.07 -12.36
CA ALA A 63 9.04 -9.30 -12.28
C ALA A 63 8.66 -10.37 -11.22
N PRO A 64 9.26 -11.57 -11.19
CA PRO A 64 8.88 -12.58 -10.19
C PRO A 64 9.31 -12.19 -8.78
N ILE A 65 10.55 -11.74 -8.56
CA ILE A 65 11.02 -11.38 -7.23
C ILE A 65 10.30 -10.14 -6.72
N GLY A 66 10.15 -9.12 -7.57
CA GLY A 66 9.41 -7.91 -7.25
C GLY A 66 7.93 -8.20 -6.97
N GLY A 67 7.31 -9.10 -7.74
CA GLY A 67 5.92 -9.54 -7.51
C GLY A 67 5.75 -10.20 -6.13
N ILE A 68 6.65 -11.10 -5.75
CA ILE A 68 6.66 -11.71 -4.42
C ILE A 68 6.87 -10.65 -3.34
N PHE A 69 7.80 -9.72 -3.55
CA PHE A 69 8.05 -8.63 -2.61
C PHE A 69 6.79 -7.76 -2.39
N ILE A 70 6.12 -7.34 -3.46
CA ILE A 70 4.85 -6.58 -3.38
C ILE A 70 3.77 -7.39 -2.68
N LEU A 71 3.65 -8.70 -2.96
CA LEU A 71 2.68 -9.57 -2.31
C LEU A 71 2.92 -9.68 -0.80
N VAL A 72 4.18 -9.79 -0.37
CA VAL A 72 4.54 -9.82 1.06
C VAL A 72 4.15 -8.50 1.73
N LEU A 73 4.47 -7.36 1.10
CA LEU A 73 4.08 -6.05 1.64
C LEU A 73 2.56 -5.86 1.71
N PHE A 74 1.83 -6.32 0.70
CA PHE A 74 0.38 -6.34 0.67
C PHE A 74 -0.20 -7.08 1.88
N ILE A 75 0.28 -8.31 2.13
CA ILE A 75 -0.18 -9.12 3.26
C ILE A 75 0.15 -8.44 4.59
N LEU A 76 1.36 -7.90 4.75
CA LEU A 76 1.75 -7.16 5.96
C LEU A 76 0.85 -5.93 6.19
N GLY A 77 0.53 -5.20 5.13
CA GLY A 77 -0.38 -4.06 5.17
C GLY A 77 -1.78 -4.44 5.64
N LEU A 78 -2.35 -5.48 5.05
CA LEU A 78 -3.65 -6.03 5.45
C LEU A 78 -3.65 -6.48 6.92
N ILE A 79 -2.66 -7.25 7.34
CA ILE A 79 -2.56 -7.73 8.73
C ILE A 79 -2.49 -6.55 9.70
N ASN A 80 -1.66 -5.55 9.39
CA ASN A 80 -1.53 -4.35 10.24
C ASN A 80 -2.85 -3.59 10.34
N ALA A 81 -3.54 -3.36 9.21
CA ALA A 81 -4.83 -2.68 9.20
C ALA A 81 -5.91 -3.44 9.99
N LEU A 82 -6.05 -4.75 9.74
CA LEU A 82 -7.05 -5.59 10.42
C LEU A 82 -6.76 -5.75 11.92
N GLN A 83 -5.49 -5.65 12.33
CA GLN A 83 -5.08 -5.60 13.74
C GLN A 83 -5.20 -4.21 14.36
N GLY A 84 -5.50 -3.16 13.59
CA GLY A 84 -5.58 -1.78 14.09
C GLY A 84 -4.21 -1.16 14.39
N LYS A 85 -3.15 -1.60 13.72
CA LYS A 85 -1.76 -1.17 13.93
C LYS A 85 -1.31 -0.21 12.83
N MET A 86 -0.88 0.99 13.20
CA MET A 86 -0.24 1.94 12.29
C MET A 86 1.25 1.63 12.13
N LYS A 87 1.57 0.50 11.48
CA LYS A 87 2.95 0.10 11.21
C LYS A 87 3.29 0.33 9.73
N ARG A 88 4.35 1.09 9.48
CA ARG A 88 4.84 1.39 8.13
C ARG A 88 5.32 0.10 7.46
N LEU A 89 5.05 -0.02 6.16
CA LEU A 89 5.59 -1.11 5.36
C LEU A 89 7.12 -1.00 5.28
N PRO A 90 7.85 -2.13 5.38
CA PRO A 90 9.31 -2.08 5.27
C PRO A 90 9.73 -1.59 3.87
N LEU A 91 10.86 -0.89 3.83
CA LEU A 91 11.52 -0.31 2.64
C LEU A 91 10.77 0.80 1.91
N ILE A 92 9.43 0.74 1.77
CA ILE A 92 8.65 1.73 1.02
C ILE A 92 7.81 2.65 1.91
N GLY A 93 7.53 2.25 3.16
CA GLY A 93 6.50 2.89 3.99
C GLY A 93 6.91 4.19 4.67
N SER A 94 8.16 4.64 4.52
CA SER A 94 8.73 5.80 5.23
C SER A 94 8.25 7.16 4.74
N PHE A 95 7.55 7.21 3.60
CA PHE A 95 7.08 8.46 3.00
C PHE A 95 5.64 8.77 3.41
N ASP A 96 5.28 10.06 3.47
CA ASP A 96 3.92 10.54 3.67
C ASP A 96 3.50 11.41 2.49
N LEU A 97 2.82 10.77 1.52
CA LEU A 97 2.31 11.41 0.30
C LEU A 97 0.93 12.03 0.51
N ILE A 98 0.15 11.48 1.42
CA ILE A 98 -1.18 11.96 1.76
C ILE A 98 -1.10 12.71 3.09
N LYS A 99 -1.53 13.98 3.09
CA LYS A 99 -1.62 14.80 4.29
C LYS A 99 -3.00 14.64 4.94
N VAL A 100 -3.03 14.63 6.27
CA VAL A 100 -4.28 14.70 7.03
C VAL A 100 -4.63 16.17 7.22
N GLU A 101 -5.80 16.60 6.72
CA GLU A 101 -6.26 17.97 6.94
C GLU A 101 -6.51 18.23 8.43
N GLY A 102 -6.00 19.36 8.94
CA GLY A 102 -6.15 19.75 10.35
C GLY A 102 -4.91 19.52 11.22
N LYS A 103 -3.76 19.21 10.62
CA LYS A 103 -2.42 19.42 11.19
C LYS A 103 -1.65 20.47 10.39
#